data_AF-A0A427FXS0-F1
#
_entry.id   AF-A0A427FXS0-F1
#
_cell.length_a   1.000
_cell.length_b   1.000
_cell.length_c   1.000
_cell.angle_alpha   90.00
_cell.angle_beta   90.00
_cell.angle_gamma   90.00
#
_symmetry.space_group_name_H-M   'P 1'
#
loop_
_entity.id
_entity.type
_entity.pdbx_description
1 polymer ?
#
loop_
_entity_poly.entity_id
_entity_poly.type
_entity_poly.pdbx_seq_one_letter_code
_entity_poly.pdbx_strand_id
1 'polypeptide(L)' 'MQPRFVIVPAVPIERESFRVAGRYYAATVCGGYDIYDNQAKERLKPSYSCKEDAQVQCRQMNLKA' A
#
# COMPACT_ATOMS: atom_id res chain seq x y z
N MET A 1 2.06 1.02 23.41
CA MET A 1 2.60 -0.02 22.50
C MET A 1 2.27 0.40 21.07
N GLN A 2 3.22 0.28 20.14
CA GLN A 2 2.91 0.45 18.72
C GLN A 2 2.28 -0.83 18.18
N PRO A 3 1.21 -0.76 17.36
CA PRO A 3 0.64 -1.94 16.73
C PRO A 3 1.65 -2.58 15.77
N ARG A 4 1.65 -3.91 15.69
CA ARG A 4 2.51 -4.65 14.77
C ARG A 4 2.16 -4.32 13.33
N PHE A 5 0.87 -4.33 13.00
CA PHE A 5 0.39 -4.06 11.67
C PHE A 5 -0.15 -2.63 11.57
N VAL A 6 0.21 -1.91 10.51
CA VAL A 6 -0.26 -0.55 10.22
C VAL A 6 -0.69 -0.43 8.76
N ILE A 7 -1.58 0.52 8.47
CA ILE A 7 -2.03 0.77 7.09
C ILE A 7 -1.15 1.85 6.47
N VAL A 8 -0.70 1.61 5.25
CA VAL A 8 0.09 2.56 4.46
C VAL A 8 -0.53 2.69 3.07
N PRO A 9 -0.35 3.83 2.37
CA PRO A 9 -0.72 3.90 0.95
C PRO A 9 0.03 2.82 0.17
N ALA A 10 -0.67 2.13 -0.73
CA ALA A 10 -0.07 1.12 -1.57
C ALA A 10 1.02 1.73 -2.45
N VAL A 11 2.03 0.94 -2.80
CA VAL A 11 3.09 1.40 -3.71
C VAL A 11 2.44 1.75 -5.04
N PRO A 12 2.57 3.00 -5.54
CA PRO A 12 2.02 3.39 -6.82
C PRO A 12 2.57 2.48 -7.93
N ILE A 13 1.68 1.99 -8.78
CA ILE A 13 2.07 1.13 -9.90
C ILE A 13 2.15 2.01 -11.14
N GLU A 14 3.28 1.96 -11.84
CA GLU A 14 3.42 2.59 -13.15
C GLU A 14 2.50 1.87 -14.14
N ARG A 15 1.55 2.62 -14.71
CA ARG A 15 0.61 2.11 -15.70
C ARG A 15 1.07 2.41 -17.12
N GLU A 16 1.64 3.58 -17.31
CA GLU A 16 2.10 4.05 -18.61
C GLU A 16 3.33 4.95 -18.41
N SER A 17 4.35 4.75 -19.22
CA SER A 17 5.42 5.72 -19.41
C SER A 17 5.30 6.31 -20.80
N PHE A 18 5.43 7.63 -20.88
CA PHE A 18 5.40 8.35 -22.15
C PHE A 18 6.47 9.43 -22.17
N ARG A 19 6.82 9.86 -23.39
CA ARG A 19 7.80 10.92 -23.62
C ARG A 19 7.09 12.13 -24.23
N VAL A 20 7.35 13.30 -23.65
CA VAL A 20 6.95 14.58 -24.25
C VAL A 20 8.22 15.39 -24.45
N ALA A 21 8.63 15.56 -25.70
CA ALA A 21 9.96 16.00 -26.09
C ALA A 21 11.05 15.13 -25.41
N GLY A 22 12.18 15.72 -25.00
CA GLY A 22 13.27 15.02 -24.31
C GLY A 22 12.99 14.62 -22.87
N ARG A 23 11.76 14.79 -22.35
CA ARG A 23 11.38 14.50 -20.96
C ARG A 23 10.56 13.22 -20.87
N TYR A 24 10.81 12.46 -19.80
CA TYR A 24 10.12 11.22 -19.47
C TYR A 24 9.08 11.49 -18.38
N TYR A 25 7.89 10.95 -18.59
CA TYR A 25 6.80 11.00 -17.62
C TYR A 25 6.33 9.57 -17.34
N ALA A 26 6.07 9.28 -16.07
CA ALA A 26 5.46 8.03 -15.63
C ALA A 26 4.09 8.35 -15.03
N ALA A 27 3.03 7.86 -15.67
CA ALA A 27 1.69 7.88 -15.11
C ALA A 27 1.58 6.72 -14.12
N THR A 28 1.61 7.04 -12.83
CA THR A 28 1.39 6.09 -11.75
C THR A 28 -0.05 6.14 -11.28
N VAL A 29 -0.69 5.00 -11.07
CA VAL A 29 -1.99 4.91 -10.41
C VAL A 29 -1.81 4.65 -8.91
N CYS A 30 -2.67 5.27 -8.09
CA CYS A 30 -2.75 4.95 -6.67
C CYS A 30 -3.26 3.51 -6.53
N GLY A 31 -2.42 2.61 -6.00
CA GLY A 31 -2.74 1.19 -5.84
C GLY A 31 -3.69 0.86 -4.68
N GLY A 32 -4.22 1.86 -3.98
CA GLY A 32 -5.02 1.69 -2.78
C GLY A 32 -4.18 1.75 -1.50
N TYR A 33 -4.37 0.78 -0.61
CA TYR A 33 -3.79 0.71 0.74
C TYR A 33 -3.17 -0.67 1.00
N ASP A 34 -1.94 -0.72 1.51
CA ASP A 34 -1.29 -1.95 1.97
C ASP A 34 -1.32 -2.03 3.50
N ILE A 35 -1.14 -3.24 4.04
CA ILE A 35 -0.80 -3.45 5.44
C ILE A 35 0.72 -3.63 5.54
N TYR A 36 1.36 -2.90 6.44
CA TYR A 36 2.78 -2.97 6.74
C TYR A 36 2.99 -3.65 8.10
N ASP A 37 3.85 -4.67 8.14
CA ASP A 37 4.30 -5.30 9.37
C ASP A 37 5.54 -4.56 9.90
N ASN A 38 5.40 -3.87 11.03
CA ASN A 38 6.49 -3.13 11.68
C ASN A 38 7.58 -4.06 12.24
N GLN A 39 7.28 -5.31 12.55
CA GLN A 39 8.25 -6.27 13.07
C GLN A 39 9.06 -6.89 11.93
N ALA A 40 8.38 -7.44 10.91
CA ALA A 40 9.03 -8.05 9.75
C ALA A 40 9.57 -7.01 8.75
N LYS A 41 9.16 -5.74 8.89
CA LYS A 41 9.54 -4.61 8.02
C LYS A 41 9.17 -4.84 6.55
N GLU A 42 7.99 -5.42 6.33
CA GLU A 42 7.50 -5.79 5.01
C GLU A 42 6.07 -5.30 4.74
N ARG A 43 5.76 -5.09 3.46
CA ARG A 43 4.40 -4.78 2.99
C ARG A 43 3.70 -6.07 2.61
N LEU A 44 2.58 -6.37 3.26
CA LEU A 44 1.75 -7.52 2.98
C LEU A 44 0.85 -7.25 1.76
N LYS A 45 0.75 -8.23 0.86
CA LYS A 45 -0.15 -8.23 -0.30
C LYS A 45 -1.36 -9.14 -0.02
N PRO A 46 -2.56 -8.88 -0.57
CA PRO A 46 -2.89 -7.90 -1.61
C PRO A 46 -3.10 -6.47 -1.09
N SER A 47 -2.96 -5.50 -1.99
CA SER A 47 -3.36 -4.11 -1.77
C SER A 47 -4.90 -3.99 -1.76
N TYR A 48 -5.44 -3.20 -0.84
CA TYR A 48 -6.87 -2.93 -0.71
C TYR A 48 -7.24 -1.66 -1.47
N SER A 49 -8.25 -1.72 -2.35
CA SER A 49 -8.73 -0.53 -3.07
C SER A 49 -9.34 0.52 -2.13
N CYS A 50 -9.96 0.08 -1.03
CA CYS A 50 -10.64 0.94 -0.05
C CYS A 50 -9.91 0.95 1.30
N LYS A 51 -9.93 2.09 1.98
CA LYS A 51 -9.24 2.26 3.27
C LYS A 51 -9.93 1.47 4.38
N GLU A 52 -11.26 1.38 4.31
CA GLU A 52 -12.12 0.75 5.29
C GLU A 52 -11.83 -0.76 5.35
N ASP A 53 -11.67 -1.40 4.21
CA ASP A 53 -11.33 -2.83 4.10
C ASP A 53 -9.95 -3.09 4.73
N ALA A 54 -8.96 -2.25 4.40
CA ALA A 54 -7.63 -2.31 5.01
C ALA A 54 -7.69 -2.12 6.54
N GLN A 55 -8.59 -1.24 7.04
CA GLN A 55 -8.77 -1.00 8.47
C GLN A 55 -9.41 -2.16 9.21
N VAL A 56 -10.38 -2.84 8.60
CA VAL A 56 -10.98 -4.04 9.19
C VAL A 56 -9.91 -5.13 9.30
N GLN A 57 -9.19 -5.40 8.22
CA GLN A 57 -8.16 -6.44 8.23
C GLN A 57 -7.00 -6.11 9.17
N CYS A 58 -6.47 -4.88 9.14
CA CYS A 58 -5.38 -4.46 10.01
C CYS A 58 -5.74 -4.60 11.50
N ARG A 59 -6.98 -4.28 11.88
CA ARG A 59 -7.47 -4.52 13.25
C ARG A 59 -7.53 -6.01 13.58
N GLN A 60 -8.08 -6.83 12.69
CA GLN A 60 -8.14 -8.28 12.91
C GLN A 60 -6.75 -8.92 13.04
N MET A 61 -5.77 -8.47 12.24
CA MET A 61 -4.40 -8.95 12.33
C MET A 61 -3.76 -8.57 13.66
N ASN A 62 -3.91 -7.32 14.11
CA ASN A 62 -3.39 -6.89 15.41
C ASN A 62 -4.06 -7.58 16.62
N LEU A 63 -5.32 -8.02 16.50
CA LEU A 63 -6.00 -8.80 17.54
C LEU A 63 -5.47 -10.25 17.65
N LYS A 64 -4.87 -10.77 16.57
CA LYS A 64 -4.32 -12.12 16.48
C LYS A 64 -2.79 -12.16 16.63
N ALA A 65 -2.15 -10.99 16.76
CA ALA A 65 -0.70 -10.79 16.69
C ALA A 65 0.03 -11.10 17.99
#